data_AF-A0A9P2W1Q7-F1
#
_entry.id   AF-A0A9P2W1Q7-F1
#
_cell.length_a   1.000
_cell.length_b   1.000
_cell.length_c   1.000
_cell.angle_alpha   90.00
_cell.angle_beta   90.00
_cell.angle_gamma   90.00
#
_symmetry.space_group_name_H-M   'P 1'
#
loop_
_entity.id
_entity.type
_entity.pdbx_description
1 polymer ?
#
loop_
_entity_poly.entity_id
_entity_poly.type
_entity_poly.pdbx_seq_one_letter_code
_entity_poly.pdbx_strand_id
1 'polypeptide(L)'
;MDKINLRKQKYSPHENPFLKNSEIFADNKIVKTCIIQQKFINSDTDKIEVVPIIHVTEKINKENFIEIFADGIQAIFNLSRTGHRALIIVLEEYQSNKSTNEDSSSVTLIWFDGGINGKKCDMVDRTFHNGLRELIQKGILKPKLPNQYWVNPILFFKGDKIAFMKEYQMESSSAKLDIPPDEYQTDIEDFTK
;
A
#
# COMPACT_ATOMS: atom_id res chain seq x y z
N MET A 1 -6.50 -5.68 29.88
CA MET A 1 -6.67 -6.86 29.03
C MET A 1 -6.74 -8.07 29.95
N ASP A 2 -7.89 -8.74 30.03
CA ASP A 2 -8.03 -9.92 30.88
C ASP A 2 -7.09 -11.02 30.42
N LYS A 3 -6.41 -11.65 31.38
CA LYS A 3 -5.41 -12.68 31.09
C LYS A 3 -6.11 -13.91 30.54
N ILE A 4 -5.90 -14.20 29.25
CA ILE A 4 -6.53 -15.34 28.58
C ILE A 4 -6.12 -16.65 29.26
N ASN A 5 -7.10 -17.43 29.70
CA ASN A 5 -6.87 -18.73 30.32
C ASN A 5 -6.98 -19.85 29.27
N LEU A 6 -5.83 -20.38 28.85
CA LEU A 6 -5.76 -21.44 27.84
C LEU A 6 -6.48 -22.75 28.25
N ARG A 7 -6.73 -22.97 29.55
CA ARG A 7 -7.42 -24.18 30.04
C ARG A 7 -8.95 -24.06 30.04
N LYS A 8 -9.49 -22.86 29.83
CA LYS A 8 -10.94 -22.58 29.86
C LYS A 8 -11.37 -21.82 28.61
N GLN A 9 -11.10 -22.38 27.43
CA GLN A 9 -11.52 -21.80 26.16
C GLN A 9 -12.84 -22.38 25.67
N LYS A 10 -13.61 -21.56 24.94
CA LYS A 10 -14.80 -22.01 24.21
C LYS A 10 -14.36 -22.58 22.87
N TYR A 11 -14.43 -23.89 22.72
CA TYR A 11 -14.06 -24.58 21.48
C TYR A 11 -15.23 -24.62 20.49
N SER A 12 -14.95 -24.45 19.19
CA SER A 12 -15.90 -24.63 18.09
C SER A 12 -15.34 -25.64 17.08
N PRO A 13 -15.47 -26.95 17.34
CA PRO A 13 -14.83 -27.97 16.51
C PRO A 13 -15.55 -28.22 15.17
N HIS A 14 -16.82 -27.86 15.06
CA HIS A 14 -17.66 -28.20 13.90
C HIS A 14 -17.84 -27.06 12.90
N GLU A 15 -17.53 -25.82 13.28
CA GLU A 15 -17.68 -24.66 12.41
C GLU A 15 -16.57 -23.65 12.73
N ASN A 16 -15.94 -23.11 11.68
CA ASN A 16 -14.96 -22.04 11.81
C ASN A 16 -15.68 -20.70 12.09
N PRO A 17 -15.55 -20.12 13.31
CA PRO A 17 -16.27 -18.90 13.67
C PRO A 17 -15.85 -17.67 12.85
N PHE A 18 -14.67 -17.68 12.23
CA PHE A 18 -14.16 -16.56 11.42
C PHE A 18 -14.81 -16.44 10.03
N LEU A 19 -15.57 -17.47 9.60
CA LEU A 19 -16.28 -17.45 8.31
C LEU A 19 -17.50 -16.52 8.31
N LYS A 20 -18.11 -16.25 9.48
CA LYS A 20 -19.34 -15.45 9.59
C LYS A 20 -19.07 -13.95 9.70
N ASN A 21 -18.09 -13.55 10.51
CA ASN A 21 -17.66 -12.16 10.68
C ASN A 21 -16.19 -12.16 11.12
N SER A 22 -15.30 -11.50 10.37
CA SER A 22 -13.86 -11.46 10.65
C SER A 22 -13.37 -10.03 10.96
N GLU A 23 -14.15 -9.27 11.75
CA GLU A 23 -13.71 -7.98 12.28
C GLU A 23 -12.90 -8.18 13.56
N ILE A 24 -11.65 -7.71 13.55
CA ILE A 24 -10.72 -7.76 14.69
C ILE A 24 -10.42 -6.31 15.09
N PHE A 25 -10.56 -6.00 16.38
CA PHE A 25 -10.16 -4.70 16.92
C PHE A 25 -8.75 -4.83 17.48
N ALA A 26 -7.84 -3.96 17.04
CA ALA A 26 -6.48 -3.86 17.56
C ALA A 26 -6.24 -2.40 17.93
N ASP A 27 -6.03 -2.10 19.22
CA ASP A 27 -5.69 -0.79 19.81
C ASP A 27 -5.94 0.44 18.91
N ASN A 28 -7.18 0.95 18.96
CA ASN A 28 -7.73 2.08 18.17
C ASN A 28 -7.84 1.90 16.64
N LYS A 29 -7.44 0.74 16.11
CA LYS A 29 -7.59 0.36 14.70
C LYS A 29 -8.70 -0.67 14.56
N ILE A 30 -9.54 -0.49 13.55
CA ILE A 30 -10.53 -1.49 13.17
C ILE A 30 -9.91 -2.29 12.03
N VAL A 31 -9.40 -3.48 12.34
CA VAL A 31 -8.87 -4.43 11.35
C VAL A 31 -10.04 -5.28 10.88
N LYS A 32 -10.64 -4.89 9.76
CA LYS A 32 -11.63 -5.74 9.09
C LYS A 32 -10.89 -6.73 8.23
N THR A 33 -10.74 -7.96 8.72
CA THR A 33 -10.31 -9.05 7.86
C THR A 33 -11.57 -9.47 7.11
N CYS A 34 -11.58 -9.33 5.80
CA CYS A 34 -12.73 -9.75 5.02
C CYS A 34 -12.20 -10.64 3.92
N ILE A 35 -12.59 -11.91 3.92
CA ILE A 35 -12.52 -12.69 2.69
C ILE A 35 -13.61 -12.12 1.80
N ILE A 36 -13.33 -10.97 1.18
CA ILE A 36 -14.25 -10.46 0.19
C ILE A 36 -14.13 -11.43 -0.96
N GLN A 37 -15.19 -12.20 -1.20
CA GLN A 37 -15.42 -12.85 -2.49
C GLN A 37 -15.69 -11.76 -3.54
N GLN A 38 -14.78 -10.79 -3.68
CA GLN A 38 -14.80 -9.88 -4.81
C GLN A 38 -14.38 -10.74 -5.99
N LYS A 39 -15.36 -11.03 -6.86
CA LYS A 39 -15.11 -11.58 -8.18
C LYS A 39 -14.18 -10.60 -8.91
N PHE A 40 -12.89 -10.79 -8.82
CA PHE A 40 -11.97 -10.23 -9.80
C PHE A 40 -12.19 -11.05 -11.07
N ILE A 41 -12.88 -10.46 -12.05
CA ILE A 41 -12.87 -10.99 -13.41
C ILE A 41 -11.53 -10.54 -13.97
N ASN A 42 -10.56 -11.44 -13.94
CA ASN A 42 -9.31 -11.23 -14.64
C ASN A 42 -9.66 -11.19 -16.14
N SER A 43 -9.57 -10.02 -16.78
CA SER A 43 -10.01 -9.81 -18.17
C SER A 43 -9.26 -10.71 -19.17
N ASP A 44 -8.11 -11.25 -18.77
CA ASP A 44 -7.31 -12.15 -19.60
C ASP A 44 -7.65 -13.63 -19.41
N THR A 45 -8.30 -14.03 -18.30
CA THR A 45 -8.52 -15.45 -17.98
C THR A 45 -9.96 -15.83 -17.66
N ASP A 46 -10.88 -14.87 -17.52
CA ASP A 46 -12.30 -15.04 -17.19
C ASP A 46 -12.55 -15.95 -15.96
N LYS A 47 -11.54 -16.11 -15.12
CA LYS A 47 -11.60 -16.92 -13.89
C LYS A 47 -11.95 -16.05 -12.71
N ILE A 48 -12.85 -16.58 -11.88
CA ILE A 48 -13.18 -16.00 -10.58
C ILE A 48 -12.08 -16.40 -9.61
N GLU A 49 -11.19 -15.45 -9.29
CA GLU A 49 -10.17 -15.63 -8.27
C GLU A 49 -10.69 -15.11 -6.92
N VAL A 50 -10.53 -15.93 -5.87
CA VAL A 50 -10.85 -15.56 -4.50
C VAL A 50 -9.58 -15.04 -3.85
N VAL A 51 -9.46 -13.72 -3.73
CA VAL A 51 -8.31 -13.07 -3.09
C VAL A 51 -8.66 -12.72 -1.64
N PRO A 52 -7.92 -13.21 -0.63
CA PRO A 52 -8.13 -12.78 0.75
C PRO A 52 -7.66 -11.32 0.93
N ILE A 53 -8.54 -10.44 1.44
CA ILE A 53 -8.26 -9.02 1.64
C ILE A 53 -8.25 -8.67 3.14
N ILE A 54 -7.14 -8.11 3.61
CA ILE A 54 -7.06 -7.53 4.95
C ILE A 54 -7.28 -6.03 4.82
N HIS A 55 -8.42 -5.52 5.30
CA HIS A 55 -8.75 -4.10 5.24
C HIS A 55 -8.60 -3.45 6.63
N VAL A 56 -7.52 -2.72 6.82
CA VAL A 56 -7.28 -1.96 8.05
C VAL A 56 -7.83 -0.54 7.89
N THR A 57 -8.80 -0.17 8.73
CA THR A 57 -9.32 1.20 8.78
C THR A 57 -8.79 1.90 10.03
N GLU A 58 -8.10 3.01 9.83
CA GLU A 58 -7.61 3.88 10.90
C GLU A 58 -8.15 5.30 10.69
N LYS A 59 -8.68 5.91 11.76
CA LYS A 59 -9.11 7.32 11.74
C LYS A 59 -7.97 8.16 12.28
N ILE A 60 -7.44 9.05 11.45
CA ILE A 60 -6.20 9.78 11.73
C ILE A 60 -6.43 11.29 11.58
N ASN A 61 -5.70 12.10 12.35
CA ASN A 61 -5.69 13.57 12.23
C ASN A 61 -4.97 14.02 10.94
N LYS A 62 -5.24 15.24 10.47
CA LYS A 62 -4.69 15.75 9.19
C LYS A 62 -3.15 15.82 9.14
N GLU A 63 -2.49 16.17 10.24
CA GLU A 63 -1.02 16.26 10.30
C GLU A 63 -0.38 14.87 10.13
N ASN A 64 -0.82 13.91 10.95
CA ASN A 64 -0.40 12.51 10.86
C ASN A 64 -0.71 11.87 9.48
N PHE A 65 -1.69 12.40 8.74
CA PHE A 65 -2.05 11.89 7.42
C PHE A 65 -0.94 12.13 6.38
N ILE A 66 -0.27 13.29 6.40
CA ILE A 66 0.81 13.60 5.45
C ILE A 66 1.97 12.63 5.65
N GLU A 67 2.34 12.37 6.90
CA GLU A 67 3.42 11.45 7.24
C GLU A 67 3.09 10.01 6.78
N ILE A 68 1.92 9.49 7.15
CA ILE A 68 1.51 8.13 6.77
C ILE A 68 1.40 7.98 5.25
N PHE A 69 0.94 9.02 4.56
CA PHE A 69 0.90 9.02 3.11
C PHE A 69 2.32 9.01 2.50
N ALA A 70 3.22 9.83 3.02
CA ALA A 70 4.61 9.88 2.59
C ALA A 70 5.34 8.56 2.89
N ASP A 71 5.03 7.88 4.00
CA ASP A 71 5.55 6.56 4.36
C ASP A 71 5.10 5.51 3.34
N GLY A 72 3.82 5.53 2.96
CA GLY A 72 3.30 4.61 1.94
C GLY A 72 3.95 4.83 0.57
N ILE A 73 4.13 6.09 0.14
CA ILE A 73 4.85 6.40 -1.09
C ILE A 73 6.32 5.97 -0.99
N GLN A 74 6.98 6.22 0.15
CA GLN A 74 8.36 5.78 0.37
C GLN A 74 8.49 4.27 0.19
N ALA A 75 7.57 3.49 0.75
CA ALA A 75 7.57 2.03 0.63
C ALA A 75 7.34 1.56 -0.82
N ILE A 76 6.45 2.21 -1.56
CA ILE A 76 6.12 1.83 -2.95
C ILE A 76 7.23 2.21 -3.92
N PHE A 77 7.76 3.43 -3.81
CA PHE A 77 8.78 3.95 -4.74
C PHE A 77 10.22 3.66 -4.29
N ASN A 78 10.38 3.02 -3.12
CA ASN A 78 11.65 2.75 -2.46
C ASN A 78 12.49 4.02 -2.34
N LEU A 79 11.93 5.06 -1.70
CA LEU A 79 12.59 6.35 -1.53
C LEU A 79 13.64 6.29 -0.42
N SER A 80 14.78 6.95 -0.66
CA SER A 80 15.77 7.20 0.38
C SER A 80 15.17 8.03 1.51
N ARG A 81 15.83 8.01 2.68
CA ARG A 81 15.43 8.88 3.80
C ARG A 81 15.39 10.35 3.39
N THR A 82 16.31 10.76 2.52
CA THR A 82 16.36 12.12 1.96
C THR A 82 15.19 12.42 1.02
N GLY A 83 14.86 11.51 0.11
CA GLY A 83 13.71 11.65 -0.79
C GLY A 83 12.39 11.68 -0.03
N HIS A 84 12.24 10.84 0.98
CA HIS A 84 11.06 10.83 1.85
C HIS A 84 10.89 12.16 2.62
N ARG A 85 11.95 12.71 3.21
CA ARG A 85 11.86 14.03 3.88
C ARG A 85 11.52 15.15 2.90
N ALA A 86 12.10 15.12 1.69
CA ALA A 86 11.75 16.08 0.65
C ALA A 86 10.28 15.93 0.23
N LEU A 87 9.76 14.70 0.13
CA LEU A 87 8.36 14.44 -0.20
C LEU A 87 7.40 15.06 0.82
N ILE A 88 7.68 14.93 2.12
CA ILE A 88 6.87 15.53 3.18
C ILE A 88 6.77 17.04 2.97
N ILE A 89 7.89 17.73 2.78
CA ILE A 89 7.92 19.18 2.54
C ILE A 89 7.11 19.56 1.30
N VAL A 90 7.24 18.79 0.22
CA VAL A 90 6.49 19.05 -1.02
C VAL A 90 4.98 18.88 -0.80
N LEU A 91 4.57 17.87 -0.04
CA LEU A 91 3.17 17.63 0.31
C LEU A 91 2.60 18.74 1.21
N GLU A 92 3.36 19.19 2.20
CA GLU A 92 2.99 20.31 3.07
C GLU A 92 2.83 21.62 2.27
N GLU A 93 3.75 21.87 1.35
CA GLU A 93 3.70 23.06 0.50
C GLU A 93 2.54 22.99 -0.50
N TYR A 94 2.27 21.81 -1.06
CA TYR A 94 1.10 21.58 -1.89
C TYR A 94 -0.22 21.81 -1.12
N GLN A 95 -0.32 21.31 0.12
CA GLN A 95 -1.50 21.54 0.95
C GLN A 95 -1.65 22.99 1.40
N SER A 96 -0.55 23.69 1.66
CA SER A 96 -0.57 25.11 2.02
C SER A 96 -1.15 25.96 0.87
N ASN A 97 -0.68 25.70 -0.35
CA ASN A 97 -1.11 26.41 -1.56
C ASN A 97 -2.56 26.08 -1.97
N LYS A 98 -3.12 24.95 -1.53
CA LYS A 98 -4.53 24.58 -1.71
C LYS A 98 -5.51 25.63 -1.20
N SER A 99 -5.12 26.41 -0.19
CA SER A 99 -5.97 27.45 0.40
C SER A 99 -6.11 28.71 -0.47
N THR A 100 -5.19 28.92 -1.43
CA THR A 100 -4.99 30.23 -2.06
C THR A 100 -5.25 30.24 -3.57
N ASN A 101 -5.11 29.12 -4.30
CA ASN A 101 -5.13 29.13 -5.77
C ASN A 101 -5.97 28.02 -6.43
N GLU A 102 -6.57 28.35 -7.57
CA GLU A 102 -7.48 27.53 -8.40
C GLU A 102 -6.73 26.44 -9.21
N ASP A 103 -5.42 26.60 -9.43
CA ASP A 103 -4.58 25.69 -10.22
C ASP A 103 -3.72 24.76 -9.35
N SER A 104 -4.33 23.69 -8.84
CA SER A 104 -3.68 22.68 -8.00
C SER A 104 -2.79 21.68 -8.75
N SER A 105 -2.27 22.03 -9.93
CA SER A 105 -1.53 21.08 -10.78
C SER A 105 -0.02 21.20 -10.62
N SER A 106 0.47 22.28 -10.01
CA SER A 106 1.90 22.51 -9.81
C SER A 106 2.22 23.05 -8.41
N VAL A 107 3.46 22.84 -7.99
CA VAL A 107 4.03 23.33 -6.74
C VAL A 107 5.27 24.18 -7.04
N THR A 108 5.41 25.30 -6.31
CA THR A 108 6.60 26.15 -6.36
C THR A 108 7.47 25.82 -5.15
N LEU A 109 8.75 25.54 -5.37
CA LEU A 109 9.71 25.14 -4.34
C LEU A 109 10.97 26.01 -4.50
N ILE A 110 11.05 27.08 -3.71
CA ILE A 110 12.21 27.99 -3.70
C ILE A 110 12.91 27.85 -2.36
N TRP A 111 14.19 27.50 -2.39
CA TRP A 111 15.02 27.49 -1.19
C TRP A 111 15.47 28.90 -0.83
N PHE A 112 15.05 29.42 0.31
CA PHE A 112 15.58 30.67 0.88
C PHE A 112 15.34 30.74 2.40
N ASP A 113 16.16 31.53 3.10
CA ASP A 113 16.11 31.74 4.56
C ASP A 113 16.14 30.44 5.40
N GLY A 114 16.92 29.46 4.94
CA GLY A 114 17.04 28.14 5.61
C GLY A 114 15.79 27.27 5.49
N GLY A 115 14.98 27.49 4.46
CA GLY A 115 13.67 26.87 4.31
C GLY A 115 13.17 26.83 2.87
N ILE A 116 11.95 26.30 2.70
CA ILE A 116 11.21 26.34 1.44
C ILE A 116 10.16 27.43 1.52
N ASN A 117 10.15 28.33 0.52
CA ASN A 117 9.21 29.43 0.42
C ASN A 117 9.14 30.29 1.71
N GLY A 118 10.26 30.43 2.44
CA GLY A 118 10.35 31.17 3.69
C GLY A 118 9.92 30.40 4.95
N LYS A 119 9.50 29.15 4.81
CA LYS A 119 9.20 28.26 5.95
C LYS A 119 10.45 27.47 6.32
N LYS A 120 10.95 27.70 7.54
CA LYS A 120 12.09 26.93 8.08
C LYS A 120 11.78 25.44 8.04
N CYS A 121 12.75 24.67 7.58
CA CYS A 121 12.66 23.23 7.51
C CYS A 121 13.86 22.60 8.23
N ASP A 122 13.68 21.40 8.78
CA ASP A 122 14.74 20.66 9.47
C ASP A 122 15.71 19.97 8.47
N MET A 123 16.11 20.68 7.42
CA MET A 123 17.10 20.18 6.48
C MET A 123 17.96 21.31 5.92
N VAL A 124 19.08 20.93 5.32
CA VAL A 124 19.97 21.86 4.62
C VAL A 124 19.74 21.80 3.12
N ASP A 125 20.09 22.89 2.44
CA ASP A 125 19.82 23.12 1.02
C ASP A 125 20.26 21.96 0.12
N ARG A 126 21.51 21.51 0.30
CA ARG A 126 22.07 20.39 -0.46
C ARG A 126 21.27 19.10 -0.29
N THR A 127 20.78 18.85 0.92
CA THR A 127 20.02 17.64 1.27
C THR A 127 18.64 17.69 0.61
N PHE A 128 17.99 18.85 0.61
CA PHE A 128 16.73 19.07 -0.09
C PHE A 128 16.88 18.84 -1.59
N HIS A 129 17.87 19.46 -2.24
CA HIS A 129 18.10 19.30 -3.67
C HIS A 129 18.40 17.85 -4.08
N ASN A 130 19.07 17.08 -3.21
CA ASN A 130 19.27 15.66 -3.44
C ASN A 130 17.96 14.87 -3.37
N GLY A 131 17.11 15.15 -2.38
CA GLY A 131 15.78 14.54 -2.29
C GLY A 131 14.89 14.94 -3.48
N LEU A 132 14.90 16.22 -3.87
CA LEU A 132 14.14 16.72 -5.02
C LEU A 132 14.56 16.04 -6.33
N ARG A 133 15.87 15.82 -6.53
CA ARG A 133 16.39 15.05 -7.68
C ARG A 133 15.81 13.63 -7.70
N GLU A 134 15.77 12.96 -6.55
CA GLU A 134 15.20 11.63 -6.44
C GLU A 134 13.69 11.60 -6.76
N LEU A 135 12.92 12.58 -6.25
CA LEU A 135 11.48 12.69 -6.57
C LEU A 135 11.23 12.86 -8.08
N ILE A 136 12.08 13.63 -8.76
CA ILE A 136 12.00 13.79 -10.21
C ILE A 136 12.38 12.50 -10.94
N GLN A 137 13.46 11.83 -10.52
CA GLN A 137 13.91 10.56 -11.11
C GLN A 137 12.85 9.46 -10.98
N LYS A 138 12.12 9.43 -9.87
CA LYS A 138 11.05 8.46 -9.60
C LYS A 138 9.72 8.84 -10.26
N GLY A 139 9.65 9.95 -10.98
CA GLY A 139 8.45 10.42 -11.68
C GLY A 139 7.34 10.94 -10.76
N ILE A 140 7.67 11.24 -9.50
CA ILE A 140 6.73 11.83 -8.53
C ILE A 140 6.47 13.30 -8.88
N LEU A 141 7.53 14.00 -9.31
CA LEU A 141 7.49 15.38 -9.78
C LEU A 141 8.06 15.48 -11.20
N LYS A 142 7.58 16.47 -11.96
CA LYS A 142 8.18 16.85 -13.25
C LYS A 142 8.49 18.34 -13.28
N PRO A 143 9.65 18.77 -13.81
CA PRO A 143 9.95 20.19 -13.91
C PRO A 143 8.95 20.89 -14.86
N LYS A 144 8.46 22.08 -14.45
CA LYS A 144 7.61 22.97 -15.25
C LYS A 144 8.38 24.21 -15.67
N LEU A 145 8.92 24.93 -14.69
CA LEU A 145 9.71 26.16 -14.81
C LEU A 145 10.80 26.13 -13.72
N PRO A 146 11.77 27.07 -13.72
CA PRO A 146 12.71 27.19 -12.61
C PRO A 146 11.95 27.26 -11.27
N ASN A 147 12.31 26.37 -10.34
CA ASN A 147 11.67 26.25 -9.03
C ASN A 147 10.16 25.90 -9.05
N GLN A 148 9.60 25.49 -10.19
CA GLN A 148 8.21 25.04 -10.28
C GLN A 148 8.12 23.65 -10.88
N TYR A 149 7.28 22.82 -10.28
CA TYR A 149 7.17 21.41 -10.61
C TYR A 149 5.70 21.02 -10.79
N TRP A 150 5.41 20.29 -11.85
CA TRP A 150 4.16 19.56 -12.00
C TRP A 150 4.11 18.42 -10.98
N VAL A 151 2.98 18.28 -10.31
CA VAL A 151 2.72 17.17 -9.40
C VAL A 151 1.96 16.07 -10.11
N ASN A 152 2.20 14.81 -9.75
CA ASN A 152 1.39 13.69 -10.23
C ASN A 152 0.01 13.74 -9.54
N PRO A 153 -1.12 13.95 -10.26
CA PRO A 153 -2.44 14.08 -9.63
C PRO A 153 -2.89 12.84 -8.85
N ILE A 154 -2.37 11.66 -9.19
CA ILE A 154 -2.65 10.41 -8.47
C ILE A 154 -1.97 10.42 -7.09
N LEU A 155 -0.74 10.96 -7.01
CA LEU A 155 0.03 11.05 -5.78
C LEU A 155 -0.29 12.33 -4.99
N PHE A 156 -0.86 13.35 -5.62
CA PHE A 156 -1.18 14.64 -5.01
C PHE A 156 -2.69 14.89 -5.14
N PHE A 157 -3.47 13.99 -4.54
CA PHE A 157 -4.93 13.97 -4.62
C PHE A 157 -5.57 14.93 -3.60
N LYS A 158 -6.80 15.38 -3.88
CA LYS A 158 -7.57 16.33 -3.06
C LYS A 158 -8.55 15.69 -2.07
N GLY A 159 -8.55 14.36 -1.97
CA GLY A 159 -9.52 13.60 -1.17
C GLY A 159 -9.13 13.44 0.30
N ASP A 160 -10.03 12.82 1.07
CA ASP A 160 -9.87 12.62 2.52
C ASP A 160 -9.46 11.18 2.90
N LYS A 161 -9.25 10.31 1.90
CA LYS A 161 -8.99 8.87 2.11
C LYS A 161 -7.93 8.36 1.14
N ILE A 162 -7.08 7.47 1.64
CA ILE A 162 -6.07 6.72 0.88
C ILE A 162 -6.19 5.24 1.21
N ALA A 163 -5.94 4.40 0.21
CA ALA A 163 -5.80 2.97 0.39
C ALA A 163 -4.51 2.54 -0.31
N PHE A 164 -3.59 1.94 0.44
CA PHE A 164 -2.42 1.28 -0.11
C PHE A 164 -2.73 -0.20 -0.23
N MET A 165 -2.74 -0.72 -1.46
CA MET A 165 -2.92 -2.14 -1.73
C MET A 165 -1.58 -2.75 -2.11
N LYS A 166 -1.17 -3.80 -1.39
CA LYS A 166 0.00 -4.59 -1.73
C LYS A 166 -0.45 -6.01 -2.03
N GLU A 167 -0.35 -6.38 -3.30
CA GLU A 167 -0.67 -7.72 -3.77
C GLU A 167 0.59 -8.58 -3.78
N TYR A 168 0.47 -9.81 -3.28
CA TYR A 168 1.51 -10.83 -3.40
C TYR A 168 0.91 -12.00 -4.18
N GLN A 169 1.46 -12.27 -5.35
CA GLN A 169 1.09 -13.43 -6.15
C GLN A 169 2.11 -14.53 -5.93
N MET A 170 1.64 -15.77 -5.71
CA MET A 170 2.52 -16.92 -5.78
C MET A 170 2.90 -17.16 -7.24
N GLU A 171 4.19 -17.25 -7.52
CA GLU A 171 4.63 -17.72 -8.81
C GLU A 171 4.15 -19.16 -8.98
N SER A 172 3.26 -19.39 -9.95
CA SER A 172 2.85 -20.77 -10.25
C SER A 172 4.08 -21.50 -10.75
N SER A 173 4.58 -22.45 -9.96
CA SER A 173 5.51 -23.44 -10.48
C SER A 173 4.73 -24.20 -11.55
N SER A 174 4.97 -23.89 -12.81
CA SER A 174 4.74 -24.84 -13.88
C SER A 174 5.75 -25.96 -13.71
N ALA A 175 5.53 -26.80 -12.69
CA ALA A 175 6.10 -28.12 -12.67
C ALA A 175 5.59 -28.79 -13.94
N LYS A 176 6.49 -28.92 -14.94
CA LYS A 176 6.33 -29.92 -15.99
C LYS A 176 6.00 -31.22 -15.28
N LEU A 177 4.74 -31.62 -15.37
CA LEU A 177 4.30 -32.96 -15.05
C LEU A 177 4.87 -33.85 -16.15
N ASP A 178 6.13 -34.25 -16.00
CA ASP A 178 6.68 -35.43 -16.67
C ASP A 178 6.02 -36.65 -16.03
N ILE A 179 4.75 -36.88 -16.37
CA ILE A 179 4.05 -38.12 -16.07
C ILE A 179 4.58 -39.14 -17.08
N PRO A 180 5.30 -40.21 -16.67
CA PRO A 180 5.60 -41.30 -17.58
C PRO A 180 4.28 -41.95 -18.01
N PRO A 181 4.12 -42.34 -19.29
CA PRO A 181 2.90 -42.98 -19.77
C PRO A 181 2.60 -44.25 -18.97
N ASP A 182 1.32 -44.44 -18.65
CA ASP A 182 0.70 -45.62 -18.03
C ASP A 182 1.40 -46.94 -18.39
N GLU A 183 1.92 -47.65 -17.38
CA GLU A 183 2.14 -49.09 -17.49
C GLU A 183 2.19 -49.74 -16.11
N TYR A 184 1.03 -49.86 -15.46
CA TYR A 184 0.73 -51.03 -14.60
C TYR A 184 -0.76 -51.34 -14.72
N GLN A 185 -1.11 -52.08 -15.78
CA GLN A 185 -2.17 -53.08 -15.66
C GLN A 185 -1.68 -54.09 -14.61
N THR A 186 -2.27 -54.08 -13.43
CA THR A 186 -2.30 -55.28 -12.60
C THR A 186 -3.65 -55.93 -12.80
N ASP A 187 -3.61 -57.05 -13.50
CA ASP A 187 -4.73 -57.92 -13.82
C ASP A 187 -5.51 -58.30 -12.54
N ILE A 188 -6.83 -58.14 -12.61
CA ILE A 188 -7.78 -58.40 -11.51
C ILE A 188 -8.00 -59.92 -11.28
N GLU A 189 -7.27 -60.80 -11.96
CA GLU A 189 -7.59 -62.25 -11.97
C GLU A 189 -6.97 -63.09 -10.84
N ASP A 190 -6.15 -62.54 -9.94
CA ASP A 190 -5.42 -63.36 -8.95
C ASP A 190 -6.12 -63.54 -7.58
N PHE A 191 -7.41 -63.20 -7.46
CA PHE A 191 -8.19 -63.36 -6.21
C PHE A 191 -9.23 -64.48 -6.21
N THR A 192 -9.13 -65.47 -7.09
CA THR A 192 -9.91 -66.71 -6.95
C THR A 192 -9.06 -67.96 -7.12
N LYS A 193 -8.58 -68.49 -6.00
CA LYS A 193 -8.51 -69.93 -5.72
C LYS A 193 -8.46 -70.22 -4.22
#